data_AF-A0AAD7B2X5-F1
#
_entry.id   AF-A0AAD7B2X5-F1
#
_cell.length_a   1.000
_cell.length_b   1.000
_cell.length_c   1.000
_cell.angle_alpha   90.00
_cell.angle_beta   90.00
_cell.angle_gamma   90.00
#
_symmetry.space_group_name_H-M   'P 1'
#
loop_
_entity.id
_entity.type
_entity.pdbx_description
1 polymer ?
#
loop_
_entity_poly.entity_id
_entity_poly.type
_entity_poly.pdbx_seq_one_letter_code
_entity_poly.pdbx_strand_id
1 'polypeptide(L)'
;ESARNADIPAQDAYANVYDAYIAPGKLRESPPVLGAASAAKDLAEMLRGKKRGENSAGYKDPGLDPFFRKRLECLRTFLNQYTDSRSKTYGHWGASALQTAVGLGRGRYCVRTMCQMARQFIHDRTVLPVNPFGDWNESLLVNEGLSSGLQLFLQEEPDNITPERVKVYLDRPEVREEYGITAGISLRTARRYLRALGYRYGMPTKGQYVDGHERPDVVYERDHKYIPKLKKLSERMRFYDRDGHPVFGPYHNGRRVVVWYHDESIFYAHDRKRPRWYHPNASKLNQKGDGHSLMVSDYVSIDFGWSPTSLDGRRTAR
;
A
#
# COMPACT_ATOMS: atom_id res chain seq x y z
N GLU A 1 16.22 -30.74 -30.41
CA GLU A 1 14.95 -30.02 -30.58
C GLU A 1 14.38 -29.71 -29.21
N SER A 2 14.25 -28.43 -28.85
CA SER A 2 13.27 -27.88 -27.90
C SER A 2 13.50 -26.37 -27.84
N ALA A 3 12.40 -25.63 -27.78
CA ALA A 3 12.23 -24.31 -28.36
C ALA A 3 13.03 -23.19 -27.70
N ARG A 4 13.59 -22.32 -28.55
CA ARG A 4 14.19 -21.04 -28.17
C ARG A 4 13.07 -20.13 -27.66
N ASN A 5 13.17 -19.70 -26.41
CA ASN A 5 12.47 -18.51 -25.92
C ASN A 5 13.00 -17.32 -26.71
N ALA A 6 12.32 -16.99 -27.81
CA ALA A 6 12.54 -15.78 -28.54
C ALA A 6 12.08 -14.61 -27.66
N ASP A 7 12.98 -13.68 -27.41
CA ASP A 7 12.65 -12.31 -27.02
C ASP A 7 11.50 -11.82 -27.91
N ILE A 8 10.31 -11.66 -27.33
CA ILE A 8 9.20 -11.00 -28.03
C ILE A 8 9.48 -9.50 -27.91
N PRO A 9 9.87 -8.82 -29.01
CA PRO A 9 10.08 -7.38 -28.95
C PRO A 9 8.76 -6.71 -28.57
N ALA A 10 8.82 -5.68 -27.74
CA ALA A 10 7.68 -4.86 -27.30
C ALA A 10 6.93 -4.12 -28.45
N GLN A 11 7.18 -4.48 -29.71
CA GLN A 11 6.60 -3.91 -30.91
C GLN A 11 5.28 -4.58 -31.35
N ASP A 12 4.93 -5.77 -30.85
CA ASP A 12 3.77 -6.55 -31.33
C ASP A 12 2.65 -6.77 -30.28
N ALA A 13 2.37 -5.78 -29.43
CA ALA A 13 1.16 -5.79 -28.59
C ALA A 13 -0.17 -5.74 -29.38
N TYR A 14 -0.09 -5.69 -30.72
CA TYR A 14 -1.21 -5.80 -31.65
C TYR A 14 -1.02 -6.97 -32.62
N ALA A 15 -0.44 -8.09 -32.16
CA ALA A 15 -0.34 -9.31 -32.96
C ALA A 15 -1.70 -9.62 -33.58
N ASN A 16 -1.79 -9.41 -34.89
CA ASN A 16 -3.06 -9.40 -35.58
C ASN A 16 -3.45 -10.84 -35.93
N VAL A 17 -4.15 -11.48 -35.00
CA VAL A 17 -4.65 -12.85 -35.17
C VAL A 17 -5.50 -12.97 -36.45
N TYR A 18 -6.15 -11.90 -36.89
CA TYR A 18 -6.94 -11.87 -38.13
C TYR A 18 -6.12 -11.64 -39.41
N ASP A 19 -5.17 -10.71 -39.42
CA ASP A 19 -4.35 -10.46 -40.62
C ASP A 19 -3.44 -11.65 -40.95
N ALA A 20 -3.12 -12.52 -39.97
CA ALA A 20 -2.31 -13.71 -40.17
C ALA A 20 -2.94 -14.72 -41.16
N TYR A 21 -4.27 -14.75 -41.29
CA TYR A 21 -5.00 -15.67 -42.16
C TYR A 21 -5.52 -15.03 -43.46
N ILE A 22 -5.25 -13.73 -43.67
CA ILE A 22 -5.76 -12.98 -44.83
C ILE A 22 -4.63 -12.76 -45.83
N ALA A 23 -4.83 -13.21 -47.07
CA ALA A 23 -3.88 -12.96 -48.16
C ALA A 23 -3.60 -11.44 -48.31
N PRO A 24 -2.35 -11.02 -48.56
CA PRO A 24 -1.94 -9.61 -48.53
C PRO A 24 -2.70 -8.70 -49.52
N GLY A 25 -3.27 -9.28 -50.58
CA GLY A 25 -4.16 -8.57 -51.51
C GLY A 25 -5.52 -8.20 -50.89
N LYS A 26 -6.14 -9.09 -50.10
CA LYS A 26 -7.42 -8.84 -49.42
C LYS A 26 -7.31 -7.77 -48.32
N LEU A 27 -6.13 -7.60 -47.74
CA LEU A 27 -5.85 -6.48 -46.81
C LEU A 27 -5.89 -5.10 -47.48
N ARG A 28 -5.95 -5.02 -48.81
CA ARG A 28 -6.12 -3.75 -49.55
C ARG A 28 -7.57 -3.43 -49.88
N GLU A 29 -8.48 -4.41 -49.78
CA GLU A 29 -9.89 -4.21 -50.02
C GLU A 29 -10.55 -3.48 -48.85
N SER A 30 -11.48 -2.59 -49.16
CA SER A 30 -12.29 -1.89 -48.16
C SER A 30 -13.38 -2.83 -47.64
N PRO A 31 -13.56 -2.95 -46.31
CA PRO A 31 -14.67 -3.71 -45.74
C PRO A 31 -16.04 -3.22 -46.24
N PRO A 32 -17.07 -4.07 -46.30
CA PRO A 32 -18.40 -3.65 -46.73
C PRO A 32 -18.97 -2.57 -45.79
N VAL A 33 -19.53 -1.51 -46.36
CA VAL A 33 -20.08 -0.35 -45.63
C VAL A 33 -21.14 -0.77 -44.60
N LEU A 34 -21.98 -1.76 -44.93
CA LEU A 34 -23.02 -2.27 -44.03
C LEU A 34 -22.46 -2.89 -42.75
N GLY A 35 -21.42 -3.72 -42.87
CA GLY A 35 -20.75 -4.34 -41.71
C GLY A 35 -20.03 -3.31 -40.84
N ALA A 36 -19.41 -2.30 -41.48
CA ALA A 36 -18.79 -1.17 -40.81
C ALA A 36 -19.82 -0.26 -40.10
N ALA A 37 -21.03 -0.09 -40.65
CA ALA A 37 -22.08 0.71 -40.03
C ALA A 37 -22.65 0.03 -38.77
N SER A 38 -22.87 -1.29 -38.83
CA SER A 38 -23.21 -2.08 -37.64
C SER A 38 -22.13 -1.95 -36.57
N ALA A 39 -20.86 -2.00 -36.97
CA ALA A 39 -19.71 -1.86 -36.07
C ALA A 39 -19.71 -0.51 -35.35
N ALA A 40 -19.94 0.57 -36.09
CA ALA A 40 -20.00 1.91 -35.52
C ALA A 40 -21.13 2.06 -34.49
N LYS A 41 -22.27 1.39 -34.71
CA LYS A 41 -23.40 1.37 -33.78
C LYS A 41 -23.04 0.63 -32.48
N ASP A 42 -22.43 -0.54 -32.59
CA ASP A 42 -22.01 -1.34 -31.43
C ASP A 42 -20.98 -0.57 -30.58
N LEU A 43 -19.98 0.06 -31.22
CA LEU A 43 -19.02 0.93 -30.53
C LEU A 43 -19.69 2.11 -29.82
N ALA A 44 -20.73 2.71 -30.44
CA ALA A 44 -21.47 3.81 -29.85
C ALA A 44 -22.26 3.37 -28.61
N GLU A 45 -22.77 2.14 -28.59
CA GLU A 45 -23.44 1.56 -27.42
C GLU A 45 -22.46 1.27 -26.28
N MET A 46 -21.31 0.65 -26.59
CA MET A 46 -20.25 0.39 -25.60
C MET A 46 -19.72 1.68 -24.96
N LEU A 47 -19.47 2.72 -25.76
CA LEU A 47 -18.99 4.02 -25.25
C LEU A 47 -20.02 4.75 -24.39
N ARG A 48 -21.31 4.51 -24.63
CA ARG A 48 -22.42 5.18 -23.94
C ARG A 48 -22.75 4.50 -22.61
N GLY A 49 -22.59 3.18 -22.51
CA GLY A 49 -22.89 2.39 -21.30
C GLY A 49 -24.37 2.08 -21.12
N LYS A 50 -24.71 1.41 -20.00
CA LYS A 50 -26.08 0.98 -19.70
C LYS A 50 -26.98 2.17 -19.35
N LYS A 51 -28.25 2.15 -19.75
CA LYS A 51 -29.25 3.14 -19.30
C LYS A 51 -29.40 3.11 -17.77
N ARG A 52 -29.66 4.27 -17.15
CA ARG A 52 -29.87 4.37 -15.69
C ARG A 52 -31.18 3.73 -15.21
N GLY A 53 -32.18 3.64 -16.10
CA GLY A 53 -33.47 3.00 -15.88
C GLY A 53 -34.28 3.00 -17.17
N GLU A 54 -35.41 2.27 -17.19
CA GLU A 54 -36.23 2.05 -18.40
C GLU A 54 -36.82 3.36 -18.95
N ASN A 55 -37.19 4.29 -18.06
CA ASN A 55 -37.74 5.62 -18.38
C ASN A 55 -36.73 6.77 -18.20
N SER A 56 -35.44 6.49 -18.00
CA SER A 56 -34.42 7.53 -17.80
C SER A 56 -33.70 7.87 -19.10
N ALA A 57 -33.57 9.17 -19.40
CA ALA A 57 -32.75 9.66 -20.51
C ALA A 57 -31.23 9.52 -20.27
N GLY A 58 -30.81 9.24 -19.03
CA GLY A 58 -29.41 9.20 -18.64
C GLY A 58 -28.77 7.80 -18.76
N TYR A 59 -27.47 7.77 -19.02
CA TYR A 59 -26.65 6.56 -19.06
C TYR A 59 -25.70 6.48 -17.86
N LYS A 60 -25.33 5.27 -17.46
CA LYS A 60 -24.30 4.99 -16.47
C LYS A 60 -22.95 5.02 -17.18
N ASP A 61 -21.95 5.64 -16.55
CA ASP A 61 -20.58 5.61 -17.07
C ASP A 61 -20.13 4.15 -17.13
N PRO A 62 -19.69 3.64 -18.30
CA PRO A 62 -19.26 2.25 -18.43
C PRO A 62 -17.97 1.91 -17.66
N GLY A 63 -17.30 2.90 -17.05
CA GLY A 63 -16.10 2.67 -16.23
C GLY A 63 -14.91 2.19 -17.06
N LEU A 64 -14.88 2.56 -18.35
CA LEU A 64 -13.82 2.17 -19.26
C LEU A 64 -12.52 2.89 -18.93
N ASP A 65 -11.43 2.13 -18.95
CA ASP A 65 -10.07 2.68 -18.84
C ASP A 65 -9.86 3.83 -19.86
N PRO A 66 -9.21 4.95 -19.48
CA PRO A 66 -9.05 6.11 -20.37
C PRO A 66 -8.33 5.80 -21.68
N PHE A 67 -7.34 4.90 -21.67
CA PHE A 67 -6.65 4.49 -22.90
C PHE A 67 -7.61 3.71 -23.79
N PHE A 68 -8.36 2.79 -23.19
CA PHE A 68 -9.36 1.99 -23.88
C PHE A 68 -10.47 2.84 -24.51
N ARG A 69 -11.09 3.75 -23.73
CA ARG A 69 -12.13 4.67 -24.19
C ARG A 69 -11.65 5.49 -25.39
N LYS A 70 -10.45 6.05 -25.33
CA LYS A 70 -9.88 6.87 -26.42
C LYS A 70 -9.73 6.06 -27.71
N ARG A 71 -9.32 4.79 -27.63
CA ARG A 71 -9.20 3.90 -28.81
C ARG A 71 -10.55 3.60 -29.44
N LEU A 72 -11.57 3.32 -28.63
CA LEU A 72 -12.94 3.09 -29.13
C LEU A 72 -13.53 4.35 -29.77
N GLU A 73 -13.27 5.53 -29.22
CA GLU A 73 -13.67 6.81 -29.83
C GLU A 73 -13.01 7.04 -31.19
N CYS A 74 -11.71 6.74 -31.31
CA CYS A 74 -11.01 6.77 -32.59
C CYS A 74 -11.64 5.82 -33.62
N LEU A 75 -11.96 4.58 -33.21
CA LEU A 75 -12.60 3.60 -34.10
C LEU A 75 -13.99 4.03 -34.53
N ARG A 76 -14.80 4.53 -33.61
CA ARG A 76 -16.16 5.02 -33.89
C ARG A 76 -16.13 6.21 -34.85
N THR A 77 -15.26 7.19 -34.60
CA THR A 77 -15.15 8.38 -35.45
C THR A 77 -14.70 8.01 -36.86
N PHE A 78 -13.73 7.11 -36.98
CA PHE A 78 -13.29 6.56 -38.25
C PHE A 78 -14.40 5.84 -39.01
N LEU A 79 -15.10 4.89 -38.37
CA LEU A 79 -16.17 4.15 -39.02
C LEU A 79 -17.34 5.05 -39.41
N ASN A 80 -17.66 6.09 -38.62
CA ASN A 80 -18.65 7.08 -38.99
C ASN A 80 -18.24 7.86 -40.25
N GLN A 81 -16.98 8.29 -40.35
CA GLN A 81 -16.49 8.97 -41.56
C GLN A 81 -16.54 8.07 -42.80
N TYR A 82 -16.40 6.75 -42.62
CA TYR A 82 -16.49 5.78 -43.70
C TYR A 82 -17.93 5.44 -44.11
N THR A 83 -18.88 5.46 -43.17
CA THR A 83 -20.23 4.91 -43.36
C THR A 83 -21.33 5.96 -43.47
N ASP A 84 -21.13 7.19 -42.98
CA ASP A 84 -22.11 8.27 -43.08
C ASP A 84 -22.07 8.89 -44.49
N SER A 85 -23.20 8.88 -45.19
CA SER A 85 -23.34 9.44 -46.54
C SER A 85 -23.07 10.95 -46.60
N ARG A 86 -23.15 11.65 -45.47
CA ARG A 86 -22.81 13.08 -45.36
C ARG A 86 -21.30 13.32 -45.27
N SER A 87 -20.52 12.27 -45.04
CA SER A 87 -19.07 12.37 -44.96
C SER A 87 -18.46 12.53 -46.36
N LYS A 88 -17.49 13.44 -46.51
CA LYS A 88 -16.72 13.59 -47.75
C LYS A 88 -15.92 12.34 -48.13
N THR A 89 -15.64 11.47 -47.15
CA THR A 89 -14.86 10.23 -47.33
C THR A 89 -15.74 8.98 -47.30
N TYR A 90 -17.06 9.12 -47.49
CA TYR A 90 -18.00 8.01 -47.55
C TYR A 90 -17.53 6.94 -48.54
N GLY A 91 -17.49 5.68 -48.10
CA GLY A 91 -17.03 4.55 -48.92
C GLY A 91 -15.51 4.52 -49.19
N HIS A 92 -14.74 5.52 -48.77
CA HIS A 92 -13.29 5.58 -48.94
C HIS A 92 -12.55 5.27 -47.64
N TRP A 93 -12.17 4.00 -47.45
CA TRP A 93 -11.59 3.47 -46.20
C TRP A 93 -10.30 4.20 -45.80
N GLY A 94 -9.31 4.26 -46.70
CA GLY A 94 -8.03 4.91 -46.42
C GLY A 94 -8.15 6.42 -46.18
N ALA A 95 -9.02 7.10 -46.94
CA ALA A 95 -9.27 8.53 -46.79
C ALA A 95 -9.96 8.85 -45.46
N SER A 96 -10.95 8.05 -45.05
CA SER A 96 -11.64 8.19 -43.76
C SER A 96 -10.67 7.96 -42.60
N ALA A 97 -9.78 6.96 -42.70
CA ALA A 97 -8.80 6.68 -41.66
C ALA A 97 -7.77 7.82 -41.53
N LEU A 98 -7.33 8.38 -42.66
CA LEU A 98 -6.43 9.52 -42.67
C LEU A 98 -7.09 10.78 -42.10
N GLN A 99 -8.33 11.09 -42.50
CA GLN A 99 -9.08 12.24 -42.02
C GLN A 99 -9.31 12.17 -40.50
N THR A 100 -9.61 10.99 -39.97
CA THR A 100 -9.74 10.77 -38.52
C THR A 100 -8.41 10.96 -37.80
N ALA A 101 -7.30 10.42 -38.33
CA ALA A 101 -5.99 10.58 -37.72
C ALA A 101 -5.53 12.05 -37.69
N VAL A 102 -5.79 12.81 -38.77
CA VAL A 102 -5.54 14.26 -38.82
C VAL A 102 -6.36 15.00 -37.75
N GLY A 103 -7.65 14.69 -37.62
CA GLY A 103 -8.51 15.28 -36.58
C GLY A 103 -8.05 14.99 -35.15
N LEU A 104 -7.30 13.90 -34.94
CA LEU A 104 -6.73 13.51 -33.65
C LEU A 104 -5.29 14.02 -33.44
N GLY A 105 -4.71 14.73 -34.41
CA GLY A 105 -3.31 15.17 -34.37
C GLY A 105 -2.30 14.02 -34.43
N ARG A 106 -2.62 12.94 -35.16
CA ARG A 106 -1.80 11.72 -35.26
C ARG A 106 -1.32 11.45 -36.69
N GLY A 107 -0.21 10.73 -36.83
CA GLY A 107 0.40 10.37 -38.11
C GLY A 107 -0.01 9.00 -38.68
N ARG A 108 0.65 8.58 -39.77
CA ARG A 108 0.37 7.34 -40.53
C ARG A 108 0.39 6.05 -39.70
N TYR A 109 1.16 5.99 -38.61
CA TYR A 109 1.16 4.84 -37.71
C TYR A 109 -0.22 4.62 -37.06
N CYS A 110 -0.87 5.72 -36.64
CA CYS A 110 -2.21 5.66 -36.06
C CYS A 110 -3.24 5.18 -37.10
N VAL A 111 -3.12 5.63 -38.35
CA VAL A 111 -3.95 5.15 -39.47
C VAL A 111 -3.85 3.63 -39.62
N ARG A 112 -2.62 3.08 -39.67
CA ARG A 112 -2.40 1.63 -39.81
C ARG A 112 -3.03 0.85 -38.64
N THR A 113 -2.72 1.28 -37.42
CA THR A 113 -3.20 0.62 -36.19
C THR A 113 -4.73 0.64 -36.12
N MET A 114 -5.34 1.79 -36.44
CA MET A 114 -6.79 1.96 -36.41
C MET A 114 -7.49 1.14 -37.50
N CYS A 115 -6.93 1.07 -38.72
CA CYS A 115 -7.45 0.22 -39.78
C CYS A 115 -7.42 -1.27 -39.40
N GLN A 116 -6.35 -1.73 -38.75
CA GLN A 116 -6.23 -3.11 -38.26
C GLN A 116 -7.28 -3.41 -37.18
N MET A 117 -7.35 -2.57 -36.15
CA MET A 117 -8.34 -2.69 -35.08
C MET A 117 -9.78 -2.66 -35.61
N ALA A 118 -10.08 -1.77 -36.56
CA ALA A 118 -11.41 -1.68 -37.14
C ALA A 118 -11.79 -2.93 -37.92
N ARG A 119 -10.85 -3.55 -38.64
CA ARG A 119 -11.09 -4.83 -39.35
C ARG A 119 -11.34 -5.96 -38.38
N GLN A 120 -10.51 -6.09 -37.35
CA GLN A 120 -10.69 -7.08 -36.29
C GLN A 120 -12.07 -6.93 -35.65
N PHE A 121 -12.45 -5.70 -35.29
CA PHE A 121 -13.74 -5.43 -34.66
C PHE A 121 -14.94 -5.64 -35.61
N ILE A 122 -14.79 -5.40 -36.92
CA ILE A 122 -15.83 -5.70 -37.92
C ILE A 122 -16.06 -7.21 -38.01
N HIS A 123 -15.00 -8.02 -37.94
CA HIS A 123 -15.10 -9.46 -38.04
C HIS A 123 -15.54 -10.11 -36.73
N ASP A 124 -15.00 -9.67 -35.60
CA ASP A 124 -15.28 -10.20 -34.27
C ASP A 124 -15.53 -9.07 -33.27
N ARG A 125 -16.77 -8.99 -32.78
CA ARG A 125 -17.20 -7.97 -31.81
C ARG A 125 -16.58 -8.14 -30.44
N THR A 126 -16.02 -9.31 -30.15
CA THR A 126 -15.41 -9.62 -28.84
C THR A 126 -13.96 -9.13 -28.73
N VAL A 127 -13.30 -8.90 -29.88
CA VAL A 127 -11.90 -8.47 -29.92
C VAL A 127 -11.82 -6.96 -29.71
N LEU A 128 -11.43 -6.58 -28.50
CA LEU A 128 -11.32 -5.20 -28.05
C LEU A 128 -9.84 -4.82 -27.83
N PRO A 129 -9.44 -3.54 -28.04
CA PRO A 129 -8.08 -3.08 -27.78
C PRO A 129 -7.65 -3.38 -26.34
N VAL A 130 -6.60 -4.18 -26.15
CA VAL A 130 -5.99 -4.37 -24.83
C VAL A 130 -5.10 -3.17 -24.53
N ASN A 131 -5.14 -2.66 -23.30
CA ASN A 131 -4.20 -1.64 -22.85
C ASN A 131 -2.88 -2.34 -22.48
N PRO A 132 -1.77 -2.13 -23.23
CA PRO A 132 -0.49 -2.75 -22.89
C PRO A 132 0.23 -2.03 -21.73
N PHE A 133 -0.32 -0.93 -21.24
CA PHE A 133 0.29 -0.10 -20.21
C PHE A 133 -0.44 -0.29 -18.87
N GLY A 134 0.29 -0.73 -17.84
CA GLY A 134 -0.25 -0.91 -16.49
C GLY A 134 0.20 -2.19 -15.81
N ASP A 135 0.42 -3.24 -16.60
CA ASP A 135 0.65 -4.62 -16.09
C ASP A 135 2.10 -4.87 -15.63
N TRP A 136 3.01 -3.93 -15.88
CA TRP A 136 4.42 -3.99 -15.49
C TRP A 136 4.69 -4.01 -13.96
N ASN A 137 3.66 -3.89 -13.13
CA ASN A 137 3.77 -3.78 -11.67
C ASN A 137 3.00 -4.87 -10.92
N GLU A 138 2.47 -5.87 -11.61
CA GLU A 138 1.77 -6.97 -10.94
C GLU A 138 2.73 -7.75 -10.05
N SER A 139 2.39 -7.87 -8.77
CA SER A 139 3.17 -8.66 -7.83
C SER A 139 3.06 -10.14 -8.14
N LEU A 140 4.09 -10.94 -7.81
CA LEU A 140 4.03 -12.41 -7.92
C LEU A 140 2.86 -13.04 -7.15
N LEU A 141 2.27 -12.32 -6.21
CA LEU A 141 1.08 -12.73 -5.46
C LEU A 141 -0.20 -12.87 -6.31
N VAL A 142 -0.18 -12.51 -7.60
CA VAL A 142 -1.27 -12.86 -8.54
C VAL A 142 -1.39 -14.38 -8.69
N ASN A 143 -0.28 -15.12 -8.52
CA ASN A 143 -0.33 -16.57 -8.46
C ASN A 143 -0.96 -17.02 -7.13
N GLU A 144 -2.19 -17.54 -7.20
CA GLU A 144 -2.95 -17.98 -6.04
C GLU A 144 -2.24 -19.08 -5.24
N GLY A 145 -1.53 -19.99 -5.92
CA GLY A 145 -0.73 -21.06 -5.29
C GLY A 145 0.41 -20.50 -4.45
N LEU A 146 1.19 -19.57 -5.01
CA LEU A 146 2.25 -18.89 -4.28
C LEU A 146 1.71 -18.10 -3.09
N SER A 147 0.59 -17.41 -3.29
CA SER A 147 -0.04 -16.60 -2.24
C SER A 147 -0.53 -17.47 -1.07
N SER A 148 -1.10 -18.64 -1.37
CA SER A 148 -1.63 -19.59 -0.39
C SER A 148 -0.51 -20.29 0.36
N GLY A 149 0.53 -20.75 -0.35
CA GLY A 149 1.72 -21.36 0.26
C GLY A 149 2.46 -20.40 1.18
N LEU A 150 2.59 -19.13 0.77
CA LEU A 150 3.20 -18.10 1.61
C LEU A 150 2.34 -17.78 2.85
N GLN A 151 1.01 -17.74 2.71
CA GLN A 151 0.11 -17.55 3.88
C GLN A 151 0.22 -18.72 4.86
N LEU A 152 0.25 -19.95 4.37
CA LEU A 152 0.42 -21.15 5.20
C LEU A 152 1.74 -21.11 5.97
N PHE A 153 2.85 -20.81 5.28
CA PHE A 153 4.17 -20.66 5.91
C PHE A 153 4.22 -19.58 7.00
N LEU A 154 3.52 -18.46 6.79
CA LEU A 154 3.44 -17.38 7.79
C LEU A 154 2.53 -17.76 8.97
N GLN A 155 1.54 -18.63 8.78
CA GLN A 155 0.66 -19.12 9.83
C GLN A 155 1.32 -20.15 10.75
N GLU A 156 2.31 -20.91 10.27
CA GLU A 156 3.05 -21.90 11.07
C GLU A 156 3.66 -21.28 12.34
N GLU A 157 4.13 -20.03 12.27
CA GLU A 157 4.70 -19.33 13.40
C GLU A 157 4.21 -17.87 13.43
N PRO A 158 3.01 -17.62 14.00
CA PRO A 158 2.33 -16.33 13.93
C PRO A 158 2.98 -15.25 14.81
N ASP A 159 3.89 -15.64 15.70
CA ASP A 159 4.57 -14.72 16.62
C ASP A 159 5.80 -14.04 15.99
N ASN A 160 6.33 -14.59 14.88
CA ASN A 160 7.58 -14.17 14.26
C ASN A 160 7.41 -13.76 12.79
N ILE A 161 6.31 -13.09 12.47
CA ILE A 161 6.05 -12.64 11.11
C ILE A 161 6.96 -11.45 10.80
N THR A 162 7.89 -11.64 9.87
CA THR A 162 8.84 -10.61 9.44
C THR A 162 9.01 -10.61 7.92
N PRO A 163 9.34 -9.45 7.31
CA PRO A 163 9.66 -9.37 5.88
C PRO A 163 10.84 -10.27 5.49
N GLU A 164 11.78 -10.48 6.41
CA GLU A 164 12.93 -11.36 6.24
C GLU A 164 12.48 -12.80 6.03
N ARG A 165 11.47 -13.28 6.77
CA ARG A 165 10.93 -14.64 6.57
C ARG A 165 10.22 -14.82 5.24
N VAL A 166 9.49 -13.82 4.78
CA VAL A 166 8.90 -13.83 3.42
C VAL A 166 10.00 -13.99 2.37
N LYS A 167 11.12 -13.27 2.55
CA LYS A 167 12.27 -13.40 1.66
C LYS A 167 12.87 -14.81 1.71
N VAL A 168 13.09 -15.37 2.90
CA VAL A 168 13.63 -16.74 3.08
C VAL A 168 12.74 -17.79 2.42
N TYR A 169 11.41 -17.68 2.54
CA TYR A 169 10.48 -18.60 1.89
C TYR A 169 10.58 -18.53 0.36
N LEU A 170 10.59 -17.33 -0.19
CA LEU A 170 10.66 -17.10 -1.65
C LEU A 170 12.04 -17.41 -2.23
N ASP A 171 13.10 -17.41 -1.41
CA ASP A 171 14.45 -17.79 -1.81
C ASP A 171 14.69 -19.32 -1.77
N ARG A 172 13.74 -20.14 -1.29
CA ARG A 172 13.86 -21.61 -1.29
C ARG A 172 13.95 -22.16 -2.72
N PRO A 173 14.86 -23.12 -3.01
CA PRO A 173 15.08 -23.61 -4.38
C PRO A 173 13.80 -24.21 -4.98
N GLU A 174 13.05 -24.98 -4.19
CA GLU A 174 11.77 -25.59 -4.60
C GLU A 174 10.75 -24.54 -5.05
N VAL A 175 10.54 -23.48 -4.25
CA VAL A 175 9.61 -22.38 -4.56
C VAL A 175 10.09 -21.56 -5.76
N ARG A 176 11.41 -21.37 -5.90
CA ARG A 176 11.95 -20.63 -7.04
C ARG A 176 11.78 -21.38 -8.34
N GLU A 177 11.94 -22.70 -8.33
CA GLU A 177 11.76 -23.55 -9.50
C GLU A 177 10.28 -23.66 -9.89
N GLU A 178 9.40 -23.91 -8.91
CA GLU A 178 7.94 -24.04 -9.12
C GLU A 178 7.32 -22.76 -9.71
N TYR A 179 7.74 -21.58 -9.22
CA TYR A 179 7.14 -20.29 -9.61
C TYR A 179 8.04 -19.45 -10.54
N GLY A 180 9.15 -19.99 -11.05
CA GLY A 180 10.03 -19.32 -12.01
C GLY A 180 10.73 -18.06 -11.49
N ILE A 181 11.05 -17.99 -10.20
CA ILE A 181 11.61 -16.78 -9.56
C ILE A 181 13.12 -16.64 -9.88
N THR A 182 13.42 -15.80 -10.88
CA THR A 182 14.79 -15.60 -11.38
C THR A 182 15.69 -14.82 -10.43
N ALA A 183 15.12 -13.84 -9.70
CA ALA A 183 15.89 -12.97 -8.80
C ALA A 183 15.27 -12.90 -7.40
N GLY A 184 16.14 -12.86 -6.39
CA GLY A 184 15.74 -12.71 -5.00
C GLY A 184 15.04 -11.37 -4.75
N ILE A 185 14.06 -11.38 -3.87
CA ILE A 185 13.19 -10.23 -3.63
C ILE A 185 13.81 -9.30 -2.58
N SER A 186 13.65 -7.98 -2.78
CA SER A 186 14.09 -6.98 -1.79
C SER A 186 13.20 -6.98 -0.54
N LEU A 187 13.76 -6.58 0.61
CA LEU A 187 12.97 -6.40 1.84
C LEU A 187 11.80 -5.43 1.67
N ARG A 188 11.94 -4.42 0.80
CA ARG A 188 10.86 -3.46 0.50
C ARG A 188 9.69 -4.16 -0.19
N THR A 189 9.98 -5.05 -1.14
CA THR A 189 8.96 -5.83 -1.84
C THR A 189 8.32 -6.86 -0.90
N ALA A 190 9.10 -7.52 -0.04
CA ALA A 190 8.56 -8.40 1.00
C ALA A 190 7.59 -7.69 1.95
N ARG A 191 7.89 -6.44 2.35
CA ARG A 191 6.95 -5.60 3.12
C ARG A 191 5.67 -5.28 2.35
N ARG A 192 5.76 -5.02 1.03
CA ARG A 192 4.58 -4.83 0.18
C ARG A 192 3.73 -6.10 0.13
N TYR A 193 4.36 -7.27 0.05
CA TYR A 193 3.66 -8.56 0.03
C TYR A 193 2.90 -8.79 1.33
N LEU A 194 3.52 -8.56 2.49
CA LEU A 194 2.82 -8.64 3.77
C LEU A 194 1.59 -7.73 3.82
N ARG A 195 1.69 -6.49 3.32
CA ARG A 195 0.53 -5.57 3.28
C ARG A 195 -0.57 -6.03 2.33
N ALA A 196 -0.19 -6.59 1.17
CA ALA A 196 -1.12 -7.15 0.18
C ALA A 196 -1.86 -8.37 0.74
N LEU A 197 -1.18 -9.20 1.52
CA LEU A 197 -1.75 -10.34 2.26
C LEU A 197 -2.56 -9.93 3.52
N GLY A 198 -2.79 -8.63 3.74
CA GLY A 198 -3.62 -8.14 4.86
C GLY A 198 -2.89 -7.92 6.18
N TYR A 199 -1.59 -8.23 6.29
CA TYR A 199 -0.81 -7.97 7.51
C TYR A 199 -0.56 -6.47 7.73
N ARG A 200 -0.43 -6.10 9.00
CA ARG A 200 -0.14 -4.74 9.46
C ARG A 200 1.01 -4.75 10.46
N TYR A 201 1.89 -3.76 10.36
CA TYR A 201 2.95 -3.53 11.34
C TYR A 201 2.47 -2.48 12.34
N GLY A 202 2.49 -2.81 13.62
CA GLY A 202 2.12 -1.86 14.66
C GLY A 202 2.09 -2.50 16.04
N MET A 203 1.75 -1.68 17.03
CA MET A 203 1.41 -2.19 18.35
C MET A 203 -0.06 -2.62 18.35
N PRO A 204 -0.39 -3.83 18.82
CA PRO A 204 -1.77 -4.16 19.13
C PRO A 204 -2.27 -3.16 20.18
N THR A 205 -3.43 -2.55 19.96
CA THR A 205 -4.04 -1.66 20.94
C THR A 205 -4.39 -2.46 22.19
N LYS A 206 -3.59 -2.31 23.25
CA LYS A 206 -4.03 -2.70 24.60
C LYS A 206 -5.16 -1.75 24.99
N GLY A 207 -6.25 -2.29 25.54
CA GLY A 207 -7.29 -1.45 26.14
C GLY A 207 -6.66 -0.46 27.12
N GLN A 208 -7.06 0.80 27.02
CA GLN A 208 -6.43 1.91 27.73
C GLN A 208 -6.83 1.84 29.21
N TYR A 209 -5.85 1.75 30.13
CA TYR A 209 -6.11 1.96 31.56
C TYR A 209 -6.30 3.46 31.79
N VAL A 210 -7.42 3.84 32.38
CA VAL A 210 -7.66 5.20 32.87
C VAL A 210 -7.01 5.29 34.24
N ASP A 211 -5.83 5.88 34.30
CA ASP A 211 -5.16 6.16 35.58
C ASP A 211 -6.01 7.17 36.37
N GLY A 212 -6.36 6.84 37.61
CA GLY A 212 -7.29 7.61 38.46
C GLY A 212 -6.75 8.97 38.93
N HIS A 213 -5.61 9.40 38.41
CA HIS A 213 -4.99 10.70 38.70
C HIS A 213 -5.87 11.92 38.38
N GLU A 214 -6.89 11.77 37.51
CA GLU A 214 -7.86 12.82 37.18
C GLU A 214 -9.05 12.89 38.15
N ARG A 215 -9.11 12.03 39.17
CA ARG A 215 -10.23 12.07 40.12
C ARG A 215 -10.24 13.40 40.89
N PRO A 216 -11.42 14.00 41.15
CA PRO A 216 -11.52 15.31 41.79
C PRO A 216 -10.84 15.41 43.16
N ASP A 217 -10.88 14.34 43.95
CA ASP A 217 -10.23 14.26 45.27
C ASP A 217 -8.70 14.25 45.16
N VAL A 218 -8.14 13.50 44.20
CA VAL A 218 -6.70 13.45 43.91
C VAL A 218 -6.21 14.80 43.39
N VAL A 219 -6.94 15.41 42.45
CA VAL A 219 -6.62 16.74 41.92
C VAL A 219 -6.66 17.80 43.03
N TYR A 220 -7.68 17.76 43.90
CA TYR A 220 -7.79 18.68 45.02
C TYR A 220 -6.60 18.55 45.99
N GLU A 221 -6.22 17.32 46.37
CA GLU A 221 -5.07 17.06 47.24
C GLU A 221 -3.77 17.57 46.60
N ARG A 222 -3.53 17.24 45.33
CA ARG A 222 -2.36 17.67 44.57
C ARG A 222 -2.23 19.19 44.56
N ASP A 223 -3.29 19.88 44.15
CA ASP A 223 -3.26 21.32 43.86
C ASP A 223 -3.31 22.17 45.14
N HIS A 224 -4.02 21.71 46.19
CA HIS A 224 -4.24 22.51 47.41
C HIS A 224 -3.34 22.12 48.59
N LYS A 225 -2.77 20.90 48.61
CA LYS A 225 -1.93 20.43 49.73
C LYS A 225 -0.51 20.11 49.28
N TYR A 226 -0.35 19.19 48.32
CA TYR A 226 0.96 18.67 47.95
C TYR A 226 1.85 19.74 47.29
N ILE A 227 1.37 20.37 46.20
CA ILE A 227 2.14 21.39 45.47
C ILE A 227 2.49 22.60 46.36
N PRO A 228 1.56 23.20 47.13
CA PRO A 228 1.89 24.31 48.03
C PRO A 228 2.93 23.94 49.09
N LYS A 229 2.83 22.73 49.68
CA LYS A 229 3.79 22.23 50.66
C LYS A 229 5.18 22.04 50.03
N LEU A 230 5.24 21.47 48.82
CA LEU A 230 6.50 21.29 48.10
C LEU A 230 7.13 22.63 47.75
N LYS A 231 6.34 23.63 47.33
CA LYS A 231 6.80 24.99 47.03
C LYS A 231 7.45 25.65 48.26
N LYS A 232 6.82 25.55 49.43
CA LYS A 232 7.37 26.05 50.70
C LYS A 232 8.66 25.34 51.11
N LEU A 233 8.77 24.03 50.82
CA LEU A 233 10.01 23.30 51.06
C LEU A 233 11.09 23.71 50.04
N SER A 234 10.71 24.02 48.80
CA SER A 234 11.62 24.33 47.71
C SER A 234 12.41 25.61 47.93
N GLU A 235 11.88 26.55 48.72
CA GLU A 235 12.60 27.74 49.20
C GLU A 235 13.89 27.40 49.95
N ARG A 236 14.00 26.18 50.50
CA ARG A 236 15.19 25.68 51.23
C ARG A 236 15.89 24.52 50.53
N MET A 237 15.53 24.23 49.28
CA MET A 237 16.18 23.22 48.44
C MET A 237 17.29 23.85 47.59
N ARG A 238 18.21 23.01 47.11
CA ARG A 238 19.24 23.43 46.16
C ARG A 238 18.70 23.31 44.74
N PHE A 239 18.90 24.36 43.94
CA PHE A 239 18.65 24.36 42.51
C PHE A 239 19.96 24.47 41.75
N TYR A 240 19.96 24.03 40.52
CA TYR A 240 21.10 24.09 39.61
C TYR A 240 20.65 24.80 38.33
N ASP A 241 21.52 25.63 37.76
CA ASP A 241 21.26 26.28 36.47
C ASP A 241 21.47 25.29 35.32
N ARG A 242 21.27 25.77 34.08
CA ARG A 242 21.43 24.95 32.88
C ARG A 242 22.87 24.45 32.69
N ASP A 243 23.85 25.15 33.25
CA ASP A 243 25.27 24.85 33.18
C ASP A 243 25.74 23.95 34.35
N GLY A 244 24.82 23.56 35.24
CA GLY A 244 25.07 22.66 36.36
C GLY A 244 25.69 23.35 37.58
N HIS A 245 25.72 24.68 37.63
CA HIS A 245 26.16 25.42 38.80
C HIS A 245 25.02 25.58 39.80
N PRO A 246 25.30 25.47 41.12
CA PRO A 246 24.27 25.66 42.13
C PRO A 246 23.79 27.11 42.10
N VAL A 247 22.50 27.31 41.84
CA VAL A 247 21.85 28.61 41.99
C VAL A 247 21.67 28.86 43.47
N PHE A 248 22.45 29.79 44.03
CA PHE A 248 22.32 30.19 45.42
C PHE A 248 21.02 30.97 45.60
N GLY A 249 19.97 30.29 46.07
CA GLY A 249 18.77 30.95 46.58
C GLY A 249 19.06 31.64 47.92
N PRO A 250 18.26 32.64 48.34
CA PRO A 250 18.38 33.21 49.66
C PRO A 250 18.21 32.09 50.70
N TYR A 251 19.22 31.87 51.53
CA TYR A 251 19.10 30.98 52.68
C TYR A 251 18.10 31.61 53.66
N HIS A 252 16.81 31.43 53.41
CA HIS A 252 15.78 31.78 54.38
C HIS A 252 16.12 31.06 55.69
N ASN A 253 16.07 31.78 56.82
CA ASN A 253 16.44 31.28 58.15
C ASN A 253 15.93 29.85 58.38
N GLY A 254 16.83 28.86 58.42
CA GLY A 254 16.45 27.46 58.62
C GLY A 254 17.49 26.44 58.15
N ARG A 255 17.19 25.15 58.38
CA ARG A 255 17.99 24.01 57.88
C ARG A 255 17.68 23.75 56.41
N ARG A 256 18.72 23.41 55.64
CA ARG A 256 18.64 22.93 54.25
C ARG A 256 17.72 21.71 54.16
N VAL A 257 16.89 21.68 53.13
CA VAL A 257 16.02 20.54 52.81
C VAL A 257 16.63 19.75 51.65
N VAL A 258 16.80 18.45 51.86
CA VAL A 258 17.17 17.48 50.81
C VAL A 258 15.95 16.62 50.54
N VAL A 259 15.50 16.58 49.28
CA VAL A 259 14.39 15.71 48.87
C VAL A 259 14.93 14.44 48.26
N TRP A 260 14.39 13.32 48.74
CA TRP A 260 14.55 12.02 48.13
C TRP A 260 13.24 11.66 47.44
N TYR A 261 13.29 11.47 46.14
CA TYR A 261 12.21 10.88 45.37
C TYR A 261 12.38 9.38 45.36
N HIS A 262 11.27 8.65 45.39
CA HIS A 262 11.24 7.21 45.32
C HIS A 262 10.27 6.81 44.23
N ASP A 263 10.65 5.83 43.42
CA ASP A 263 9.74 5.24 42.44
C ASP A 263 10.00 3.73 42.32
N GLU A 264 8.95 3.02 41.93
CA GLU A 264 8.95 1.58 41.74
C GLU A 264 8.70 1.27 40.25
N SER A 265 9.63 0.55 39.64
CA SER A 265 9.48 0.04 38.29
C SER A 265 9.37 -1.48 38.32
N ILE A 266 8.28 -2.00 37.75
CA ILE A 266 8.05 -3.43 37.62
C ILE A 266 8.40 -3.86 36.20
N PHE A 267 9.38 -4.76 36.08
CA PHE A 267 9.73 -5.41 34.82
C PHE A 267 9.16 -6.81 34.81
N TYR A 268 8.50 -7.18 33.72
CA TYR A 268 7.87 -8.49 33.60
C TYR A 268 8.67 -9.41 32.69
N ALA A 269 8.73 -10.70 33.01
CA ALA A 269 9.42 -11.71 32.20
C ALA A 269 8.84 -11.82 30.77
N HIS A 270 7.60 -11.38 30.56
CA HIS A 270 6.96 -11.34 29.25
C HIS A 270 6.83 -9.92 28.67
N ASP A 271 7.68 -8.97 29.07
CA ASP A 271 7.76 -7.66 28.42
C ASP A 271 8.37 -7.82 27.01
N ARG A 272 7.51 -8.12 26.04
CA ARG A 272 7.88 -8.47 24.66
C ARG A 272 8.10 -7.24 23.79
N LYS A 273 8.83 -7.42 22.68
CA LYS A 273 8.88 -6.43 21.57
C LYS A 273 7.45 -6.08 21.14
N ARG A 274 7.05 -4.86 21.44
CA ARG A 274 5.67 -4.38 21.30
C ARG A 274 5.21 -4.20 19.84
N PRO A 275 6.05 -3.74 18.89
CA PRO A 275 5.65 -3.68 17.50
C PRO A 275 5.96 -5.00 16.78
N ARG A 276 4.93 -5.60 16.17
CA ARG A 276 5.07 -6.79 15.34
C ARG A 276 4.19 -6.69 14.10
N TRP A 277 4.45 -7.53 13.11
CA TRP A 277 3.46 -7.77 12.07
C TRP A 277 2.36 -8.67 12.63
N TYR A 278 1.11 -8.28 12.43
CA TYR A 278 -0.05 -9.06 12.84
C TYR A 278 -1.13 -9.01 11.75
N HIS A 279 -1.93 -10.06 11.67
CA HIS A 279 -3.11 -10.09 10.81
C HIS A 279 -4.33 -9.64 11.65
N PRO A 280 -5.15 -8.69 11.19
CA PRO A 280 -6.29 -8.17 11.97
C PRO A 280 -7.28 -9.27 12.42
N ASN A 281 -7.48 -10.30 11.60
CA ASN A 281 -8.40 -11.40 11.91
C ASN A 281 -7.73 -12.52 12.71
N ALA A 282 -6.41 -12.47 12.92
CA ALA A 282 -5.71 -13.45 13.75
C ALA A 282 -5.60 -12.91 15.17
N SER A 283 -6.64 -13.15 15.97
CA SER A 283 -6.59 -12.86 17.41
C SER A 283 -5.95 -14.06 18.12
N LYS A 284 -4.67 -13.92 18.47
CA LYS A 284 -4.04 -14.91 19.35
C LYS A 284 -4.44 -14.62 20.79
N LEU A 285 -4.94 -15.66 21.47
CA LEU A 285 -5.08 -15.65 22.92
C LEU A 285 -3.68 -15.61 23.53
N ASN A 286 -3.35 -14.52 24.20
CA ASN A 286 -2.12 -14.43 24.97
C ASN A 286 -2.28 -15.26 26.25
N GLN A 287 -1.19 -15.85 26.74
CA GLN A 287 -1.18 -16.40 28.08
C GLN A 287 -1.59 -15.31 29.06
N LYS A 288 -2.46 -15.67 30.02
CA LYS A 288 -2.96 -14.73 31.00
C LYS A 288 -1.82 -14.35 31.95
N GLY A 289 -1.48 -13.07 31.98
CA GLY A 289 -0.48 -12.49 32.87
C GLY A 289 0.85 -12.17 32.19
N ASP A 290 1.55 -11.19 32.74
CA ASP A 290 2.82 -10.70 32.21
C ASP A 290 4.03 -11.55 32.66
N GLY A 291 3.79 -12.65 33.39
CA GLY A 291 4.82 -13.57 33.89
C GLY A 291 5.43 -13.11 35.22
N HIS A 292 6.55 -13.71 35.62
CA HIS A 292 7.28 -13.30 36.82
C HIS A 292 7.74 -11.85 36.71
N SER A 293 7.52 -11.08 37.78
CA SER A 293 7.90 -9.67 37.86
C SER A 293 9.18 -9.48 38.66
N LEU A 294 10.09 -8.65 38.16
CA LEU A 294 11.18 -8.05 38.91
C LEU A 294 10.75 -6.62 39.28
N MET A 295 10.54 -6.38 40.57
CA MET A 295 10.28 -5.05 41.10
C MET A 295 11.62 -4.41 41.47
N VAL A 296 11.92 -3.28 40.84
CA VAL A 296 13.09 -2.47 41.14
C VAL A 296 12.62 -1.18 41.78
N SER A 297 13.13 -0.92 42.98
CA SER A 297 12.84 0.26 43.78
C SER A 297 14.14 0.99 44.05
N ASP A 298 14.14 2.31 43.91
CA ASP A 298 15.30 3.11 44.29
C ASP A 298 14.90 4.53 44.71
N TYR A 299 15.79 5.18 45.46
CA TYR A 299 15.66 6.57 45.85
C TYR A 299 16.63 7.42 45.04
N VAL A 300 16.21 8.62 44.65
CA VAL A 300 17.06 9.59 43.97
C VAL A 300 16.94 10.97 44.61
N SER A 301 18.07 11.64 44.81
CA SER A 301 18.12 13.04 45.20
C SER A 301 19.02 13.81 44.24
N ILE A 302 18.73 15.09 44.07
CA ILE A 302 19.57 15.97 43.27
C ILE A 302 20.97 16.15 43.87
N ASP A 303 21.08 16.03 45.20
CA ASP A 303 22.29 16.30 45.95
C ASP A 303 23.25 15.11 46.02
N PHE A 304 22.70 13.88 46.01
CA PHE A 304 23.47 12.65 46.23
C PHE A 304 23.30 11.62 45.11
N GLY A 305 22.49 11.90 44.10
CA GLY A 305 22.17 10.97 43.03
C GLY A 305 21.25 9.85 43.49
N TRP A 306 21.36 8.69 42.84
CA TRP A 306 20.68 7.45 43.25
C TRP A 306 21.21 6.98 44.60
N SER A 307 20.41 6.18 45.32
CA SER A 307 20.68 5.77 46.71
C SER A 307 22.17 5.45 46.92
N PRO A 308 22.82 6.06 47.93
CA PRO A 308 24.28 6.04 48.01
C PRO A 308 24.80 4.61 48.24
N THR A 309 25.82 4.22 47.50
CA THR A 309 26.89 3.41 48.10
C THR A 309 27.42 4.23 49.29
N SER A 310 27.67 3.61 50.45
CA SER A 310 28.24 4.24 51.64
C SER A 310 29.30 5.27 51.26
N LEU A 311 29.45 6.36 52.02
CA LEU A 311 30.49 7.38 51.77
C LEU A 311 31.90 6.79 51.54
N ASP A 312 32.19 5.60 52.09
CA ASP A 312 33.43 4.85 51.92
C ASP A 312 33.50 3.93 50.68
N GLY A 313 32.47 3.91 49.83
CA GLY A 313 32.34 3.03 48.66
C GLY A 313 32.22 1.53 48.94
N ARG A 314 32.16 1.13 50.22
CA ARG A 314 32.28 -0.28 50.66
C ARG A 314 30.97 -1.01 50.94
N ARG A 315 29.85 -0.30 51.10
CA ARG A 315 28.54 -0.90 51.37
C ARG A 315 27.50 -0.31 50.45
N THR A 316 26.84 -1.15 49.68
CA THR A 316 25.60 -0.79 48.99
C THR A 316 24.43 -0.98 49.94
N ALA A 317 23.34 -0.23 49.75
CA ALA A 317 22.08 -0.48 50.45
C ALA A 317 21.38 -1.78 49.99
N ARG A 318 22.00 -2.50 49.05
CA ARG A 318 21.61 -3.83 48.56
C ARG A 318 22.58 -4.89 49.08
#